data_AF-A0A1Q6IHH5-F1
#
_entry.id   AF-A0A1Q6IHH5-F1
#
_cell.length_a   1.000
_cell.length_b   1.000
_cell.length_c   1.000
_cell.angle_alpha   90.00
_cell.angle_beta   90.00
_cell.angle_gamma   90.00
#
_symmetry.space_group_name_H-M   'P 1'
#
loop_
_entity.id
_entity.type
_entity.pdbx_description
1 polymer ?
#
loop_
_entity_poly.entity_id
_entity_poly.type
_entity_poly.pdbx_seq_one_letter_code
_entity_poly.pdbx_strand_id
1 'polypeptide(L)'
;MITISCNSLSTSEKSIQEYMRTQTGSPDLEIEFTNVQITKQTVGDSIDILQKIFEEQIKEKEKTIKRIENDNQAWQKELESMSKKDQNYAFLVQMMNSNQRRIKELQEKVIKNGTGYYDGQDPKKVIATLVKCEMTSLINPVLKAKQTKEGVFLLTPDETVCIRQIK
;
A
#
# COMPACT_ATOMS: atom_id res chain seq x y z
N MET A 1 -39.52 30.03 -1.76
CA MET A 1 -38.45 30.20 -0.75
C MET A 1 -37.19 29.62 -1.37
N ILE A 2 -36.31 30.47 -1.91
CA ILE A 2 -35.09 30.03 -2.58
C ILE A 2 -34.04 29.88 -1.48
N THR A 3 -33.70 28.65 -1.11
CA THR A 3 -32.57 28.38 -0.23
C THR A 3 -31.29 28.62 -1.04
N ILE A 4 -30.75 29.82 -0.93
CA ILE A 4 -29.42 30.14 -1.44
C ILE A 4 -28.43 29.44 -0.51
N SER A 5 -28.07 28.20 -0.86
CA SER A 5 -26.99 27.47 -0.21
C SER A 5 -25.67 28.08 -0.66
N CYS A 6 -25.17 29.07 0.09
CA CYS A 6 -23.77 29.47 0.00
C CYS A 6 -22.89 28.36 0.57
N ASN A 7 -22.67 27.28 -0.19
CA ASN A 7 -21.67 26.27 0.17
C ASN A 7 -20.30 26.79 -0.26
N SER A 8 -19.66 27.57 0.61
CA SER A 8 -18.23 27.83 0.45
C SER A 8 -17.48 26.50 0.56
N LEU A 9 -16.64 26.19 -0.42
CA LEU A 9 -15.79 25.00 -0.39
C LEU A 9 -14.97 24.94 0.90
N SER A 10 -14.88 23.76 1.50
CA SER A 10 -13.97 23.43 2.59
C SER A 10 -12.50 23.56 2.14
N THR A 11 -11.57 23.60 3.08
CA THR A 11 -10.13 23.64 2.80
C THR A 11 -9.70 22.46 1.91
N SER A 12 -10.16 21.25 2.26
CA SER A 12 -9.95 20.04 1.47
C SER A 12 -10.43 20.20 0.02
N GLU A 13 -11.69 20.61 -0.18
CA GLU A 13 -12.27 20.74 -1.52
C GLU A 13 -11.57 21.82 -2.35
N LYS A 14 -11.17 22.95 -1.73
CA LYS A 14 -10.38 23.99 -2.41
C LYS A 14 -9.04 23.45 -2.91
N SER A 15 -8.32 22.72 -2.05
CA SER A 15 -7.02 22.16 -2.44
C SER A 15 -7.14 21.12 -3.55
N ILE A 16 -8.21 20.32 -3.54
CA ILE A 16 -8.50 19.34 -4.59
C ILE A 16 -8.88 20.04 -5.90
N GLN A 17 -9.73 21.06 -5.86
CA GLN A 17 -10.07 21.83 -7.05
C GLN A 17 -8.85 22.48 -7.69
N GLU A 18 -7.95 23.05 -6.87
CA GLU A 18 -6.69 23.63 -7.36
C GLU A 18 -5.77 22.58 -8.00
N TYR A 19 -5.66 21.40 -7.37
CA TYR A 19 -4.95 20.27 -7.95
C TYR A 19 -5.55 19.87 -9.32
N MET A 20 -6.86 19.76 -9.42
CA MET A 20 -7.54 19.39 -10.67
C MET A 20 -7.41 20.44 -11.76
N ARG A 21 -7.43 21.74 -11.43
CA ARG A 21 -7.13 22.84 -12.36
C ARG A 21 -5.72 22.71 -12.93
N THR A 22 -4.75 22.42 -12.06
CA THR A 22 -3.36 22.21 -12.46
C THR A 22 -3.22 20.99 -13.38
N GLN A 23 -3.87 19.87 -13.04
CA GLN A 23 -3.79 18.64 -13.85
C GLN A 23 -4.47 18.78 -15.23
N THR A 24 -5.56 19.55 -15.31
CA THR A 24 -6.32 19.72 -16.55
C THR A 24 -5.90 20.95 -17.37
N GLY A 25 -5.06 21.82 -16.81
CA GLY A 25 -4.69 23.11 -17.42
C GLY A 25 -5.88 24.07 -17.56
N SER A 26 -6.97 23.84 -16.82
CA SER A 26 -8.22 24.59 -16.92
C SER A 26 -8.42 25.44 -15.66
N PRO A 27 -7.96 26.71 -15.62
CA PRO A 27 -8.02 27.54 -14.42
C PRO A 27 -9.45 27.87 -13.97
N ASP A 28 -10.40 27.90 -14.91
CA ASP A 28 -11.81 28.19 -14.66
C ASP A 28 -12.63 26.91 -14.34
N LEU A 29 -11.96 25.77 -14.10
CA LEU A 29 -12.66 24.54 -13.75
C LEU A 29 -13.40 24.74 -12.42
N GLU A 30 -14.72 24.57 -12.47
CA GLU A 30 -15.61 24.50 -11.31
C GLU A 30 -16.04 23.05 -11.10
N ILE A 31 -15.89 22.58 -9.86
CA ILE A 31 -16.21 21.22 -9.45
C ILE A 31 -17.24 21.26 -8.34
N GLU A 32 -18.34 20.55 -8.54
CA GLU A 32 -19.28 20.23 -7.48
C GLU A 32 -18.80 18.96 -6.77
N PHE A 33 -18.57 19.04 -5.47
CA PHE A 33 -18.17 17.91 -4.64
C PHE A 33 -19.38 17.33 -3.92
N THR A 34 -19.54 16.02 -3.99
CA THR A 34 -20.57 15.27 -3.27
C THR A 34 -19.95 14.02 -2.63
N ASN A 35 -20.67 13.39 -1.69
CA ASN A 35 -20.23 12.17 -1.00
C ASN A 35 -18.80 12.27 -0.40
N VAL A 36 -18.46 13.45 0.14
CA VAL A 36 -17.13 13.73 0.69
C VAL A 36 -16.93 13.00 2.03
N GLN A 37 -15.90 12.17 2.08
CA GLN A 37 -15.47 11.44 3.26
C GLN A 37 -14.00 11.77 3.53
N ILE A 38 -13.72 12.33 4.71
CA ILE A 38 -12.38 12.72 5.12
C ILE A 38 -11.87 11.72 6.15
N THR A 39 -10.70 11.14 5.88
CA THR A 39 -10.01 10.22 6.78
C THR A 39 -8.63 10.76 7.09
N LYS A 40 -8.34 10.97 8.38
CA LYS A 40 -7.00 11.35 8.83
C LYS A 40 -6.14 10.10 8.97
N GLN A 41 -4.92 10.16 8.43
CA GLN A 41 -3.91 9.12 8.61
C GLN A 41 -2.90 9.63 9.65
N THR A 42 -2.65 8.81 10.65
CA THR A 42 -1.78 9.14 11.79
C THR A 42 -0.46 8.40 11.73
N VAL A 43 0.50 8.84 12.55
CA VAL A 43 1.72 8.09 12.83
C VAL A 43 1.38 6.67 13.30
N GLY A 44 0.39 6.52 14.19
CA GLY A 44 -0.08 5.23 14.69
C GLY A 44 -0.54 4.31 13.57
N ASP A 45 -1.38 4.80 12.66
CA ASP A 45 -1.86 4.02 11.51
C ASP A 45 -0.68 3.52 10.64
N SER A 46 0.32 4.37 10.42
CA SER A 46 1.52 3.98 9.68
C SER A 46 2.37 2.95 10.43
N ILE A 47 2.50 3.07 11.76
CA ILE A 47 3.22 2.11 12.60
C ILE A 47 2.53 0.74 12.52
N ASP A 48 1.21 0.70 12.63
CA ASP A 48 0.42 -0.53 12.56
C ASP A 48 0.60 -1.25 11.21
N ILE A 49 0.58 -0.50 10.11
CA ILE A 49 0.82 -1.05 8.77
C ILE A 49 2.25 -1.61 8.66
N LEU A 50 3.25 -0.87 9.13
CA LEU A 50 4.66 -1.30 9.06
C LEU A 50 4.90 -2.55 9.92
N GLN A 51 4.30 -2.60 11.11
CA GLN A 51 4.34 -3.75 12.00
C GLN A 51 3.68 -4.98 11.34
N LYS A 52 2.51 -4.81 10.73
CA LYS A 52 1.83 -5.89 10.03
C LYS A 52 2.65 -6.43 8.86
N ILE A 53 3.24 -5.56 8.05
CA ILE A 53 4.13 -5.96 6.94
C ILE A 53 5.34 -6.73 7.47
N PHE A 54 5.94 -6.25 8.57
CA PHE A 54 7.07 -6.90 9.20
C PHE A 54 6.71 -8.34 9.66
N GLU A 55 5.59 -8.50 10.35
CA GLU A 55 5.10 -9.80 10.81
C GLU A 55 4.79 -10.75 9.65
N GLU A 56 4.15 -10.26 8.59
CA GLU A 56 3.87 -11.04 7.39
C GLU A 56 5.15 -11.53 6.70
N GLN A 57 6.19 -10.69 6.63
CA GLN A 57 7.48 -11.08 6.05
C GLN A 57 8.19 -12.15 6.89
N ILE A 58 8.13 -12.05 8.22
CA ILE A 58 8.67 -13.07 9.12
C ILE A 58 7.93 -14.40 8.90
N LYS A 59 6.60 -14.36 8.88
CA LYS A 59 5.76 -15.55 8.70
C LYS A 59 6.00 -16.24 7.37
N GLU A 60 6.10 -15.50 6.26
CA GLU A 60 6.37 -16.10 4.94
C GLU A 60 7.81 -16.65 4.84
N LYS A 61 8.78 -16.04 5.53
CA LYS A 61 10.14 -16.57 5.66
C LYS A 61 10.14 -17.93 6.36
N GLU A 62 9.48 -18.03 7.52
CA GLU A 62 9.36 -19.27 8.29
C GLU A 62 8.64 -20.37 7.49
N LYS A 63 7.55 -20.03 6.82
CA LYS A 63 6.80 -20.95 5.96
C LYS A 63 7.65 -21.47 4.80
N THR A 64 8.48 -20.61 4.21
CA THR A 64 9.41 -21.01 3.15
C THR A 64 10.47 -21.97 3.67
N ILE A 65 11.09 -21.68 4.82
CA ILE A 65 12.07 -22.56 5.47
C ILE A 65 11.43 -23.93 5.74
N LYS A 66 10.25 -23.97 6.37
CA LYS A 66 9.55 -25.22 6.69
C LYS A 66 9.22 -26.06 5.45
N ARG A 67 8.86 -25.42 4.33
CA ARG A 67 8.64 -26.13 3.05
C ARG A 67 9.93 -26.82 2.58
N ILE A 68 11.04 -26.08 2.57
CA ILE A 68 12.35 -26.60 2.15
C ILE A 68 12.82 -27.73 3.07
N GLU A 69 12.61 -27.60 4.38
CA GLU A 69 12.93 -28.65 5.36
C GLU A 69 12.11 -29.93 5.11
N ASN A 70 10.82 -29.80 4.81
CA ASN A 70 9.97 -30.95 4.48
C ASN A 70 10.43 -31.64 3.19
N ASP A 71 10.79 -30.87 2.15
CA ASP A 71 11.31 -31.43 0.89
C ASP A 71 12.63 -32.19 1.15
N ASN A 72 13.54 -31.60 1.93
CA ASN A 72 14.79 -32.25 2.31
C ASN A 72 14.56 -33.53 3.14
N GLN A 73 13.58 -33.54 4.05
CA GLN A 73 13.23 -34.75 4.80
C GLN A 73 12.69 -35.86 3.90
N ALA A 74 11.90 -35.51 2.87
CA ALA A 74 11.41 -36.48 1.90
C ALA A 74 12.56 -37.08 1.08
N TRP A 75 13.47 -36.24 0.57
CA TRP A 75 14.65 -36.70 -0.17
C TRP A 75 15.64 -37.49 0.68
N GLN A 76 15.79 -37.14 1.96
CA GLN A 76 16.62 -37.92 2.88
C GLN A 76 16.13 -39.36 3.01
N LYS A 77 14.82 -39.57 3.14
CA LYS A 77 14.21 -40.92 3.18
C LYS A 77 14.41 -41.67 1.86
N GLU A 78 14.32 -40.98 0.73
CA GLU A 78 14.56 -41.57 -0.59
C GLU A 78 16.02 -42.04 -0.71
N LEU A 79 16.98 -41.21 -0.31
CA LEU A 79 18.41 -41.53 -0.30
C LEU A 79 18.75 -42.73 0.58
N GLU A 80 18.09 -42.90 1.72
CA GLU A 80 18.28 -44.07 2.61
C GLU A 80 17.92 -45.40 1.96
N SER A 81 16.98 -45.38 1.00
CA SER A 81 16.56 -46.56 0.23
C SER A 81 17.32 -46.75 -1.08
N MET A 82 18.13 -45.77 -1.48
CA MET A 82 18.77 -45.71 -2.81
C MET A 82 20.21 -46.22 -2.78
N SER A 83 20.64 -46.90 -3.86
CA SER A 83 22.05 -47.25 -4.06
C SER A 83 22.88 -46.00 -4.33
N LYS A 84 24.06 -45.88 -3.70
CA LYS A 84 25.00 -44.78 -3.97
C LYS A 84 25.53 -44.74 -5.42
N LYS A 85 25.37 -45.83 -6.17
CA LYS A 85 25.72 -45.90 -7.60
C LYS A 85 24.60 -45.42 -8.52
N ASP A 86 23.41 -45.16 -7.97
CA ASP A 86 22.29 -44.60 -8.71
C ASP A 86 22.64 -43.18 -9.16
N GLN A 87 22.35 -42.85 -10.43
CA GLN A 87 22.62 -41.52 -10.98
C GLN A 87 21.83 -40.43 -10.25
N ASN A 88 20.67 -40.76 -9.71
CA ASN A 88 19.82 -39.82 -8.96
C ASN A 88 20.36 -39.53 -7.56
N TYR A 89 21.20 -40.41 -6.99
CA TYR A 89 21.76 -40.22 -5.65
C TYR A 89 22.58 -38.92 -5.55
N ALA A 90 23.49 -38.70 -6.51
CA ALA A 90 24.34 -37.51 -6.53
C ALA A 90 23.51 -36.23 -6.75
N PHE A 91 22.47 -36.30 -7.58
CA PHE A 91 21.56 -35.19 -7.84
C PHE A 91 20.79 -34.78 -6.58
N LEU A 92 20.18 -35.73 -5.86
CA LEU A 92 19.42 -35.44 -4.64
C LEU A 92 20.32 -34.87 -3.54
N VAL A 93 21.54 -35.40 -3.37
CA VAL A 93 22.53 -34.85 -2.42
C VAL A 93 22.86 -33.39 -2.76
N GLN A 94 23.06 -33.08 -4.05
CA GLN A 94 23.33 -31.71 -4.49
C GLN A 94 22.15 -30.78 -4.20
N MET A 95 20.92 -31.23 -4.48
CA MET A 95 19.70 -30.46 -4.21
C MET A 95 19.52 -30.18 -2.72
N MET A 96 19.73 -31.18 -1.86
CA MET A 96 19.68 -31.00 -0.40
C MET A 96 20.71 -30.00 0.11
N ASN A 97 21.94 -30.08 -0.39
CA ASN A 97 23.00 -29.12 -0.03
C ASN A 97 22.64 -27.69 -0.48
N SER A 98 22.06 -27.52 -1.67
CA SER A 98 21.56 -26.23 -2.16
C SER A 98 20.45 -25.68 -1.27
N ASN A 99 19.49 -26.54 -0.90
CA ASN A 99 18.41 -26.20 0.01
C ASN A 99 18.91 -25.79 1.41
N GLN A 100 19.92 -26.48 1.94
CA GLN A 100 20.57 -26.10 3.21
C GLN A 100 21.21 -24.71 3.14
N ARG A 101 21.87 -24.37 2.02
CA ARG A 101 22.40 -23.01 1.81
C ARG A 101 21.28 -21.97 1.77
N ARG A 102 20.19 -22.24 1.04
CA ARG A 102 19.02 -21.36 1.00
C ARG A 102 18.38 -21.16 2.37
N ILE A 103 18.26 -22.22 3.18
CA ILE A 103 17.74 -22.11 4.54
C ILE A 103 18.64 -21.18 5.37
N LYS A 104 19.96 -21.38 5.30
CA LYS A 104 20.93 -20.54 6.01
C LYS A 104 20.82 -19.07 5.59
N GLU A 105 20.76 -18.80 4.29
CA GLU A 105 20.57 -17.44 3.75
C GLU A 105 19.26 -16.79 4.26
N LEU A 106 18.16 -17.56 4.32
CA LEU A 106 16.89 -17.07 4.86
C LEU A 106 16.97 -16.83 6.37
N GLN A 107 17.65 -17.68 7.13
CA GLN A 107 17.85 -17.50 8.57
C GLN A 107 18.68 -16.25 8.87
N GLU A 108 19.76 -16.04 8.12
CA GLU A 108 20.66 -14.88 8.25
C GLU A 108 20.04 -13.57 7.71
N LYS A 109 19.03 -13.66 6.83
CA LYS A 109 18.33 -12.49 6.30
C LYS A 109 17.64 -11.71 7.43
N VAL A 110 18.22 -10.56 7.74
CA VAL A 110 17.66 -9.57 8.64
C VAL A 110 16.47 -8.89 7.96
N ILE A 111 15.29 -9.07 8.54
CA ILE A 111 14.11 -8.28 8.21
C ILE A 111 14.09 -7.14 9.22
N LYS A 112 14.01 -5.89 8.75
CA LYS A 112 13.94 -4.72 9.62
C LYS A 112 12.50 -4.31 9.81
N ASN A 113 12.13 -4.01 11.05
CA ASN A 113 10.88 -3.33 11.30
C ASN A 113 11.00 -1.87 10.86
N GLY A 114 10.09 -1.41 9.99
CA GLY A 114 10.11 -0.05 9.45
C GLY A 114 9.67 1.00 10.47
N THR A 115 9.18 0.62 11.64
CA THR A 115 8.61 1.56 12.63
C THR A 115 9.61 2.58 13.17
N GLY A 116 10.92 2.32 13.09
CA GLY A 116 11.97 3.23 13.56
C GLY A 116 11.96 4.62 12.92
N TYR A 117 11.33 4.80 11.75
CA TYR A 117 11.11 6.14 11.16
C TYR A 117 10.23 7.06 12.02
N TYR A 118 9.48 6.48 12.96
CA TYR A 118 8.55 7.19 13.84
C TYR A 118 9.00 7.22 15.31
N ASP A 119 10.24 6.85 15.61
CA ASP A 119 10.77 6.86 16.98
C ASP A 119 10.61 8.24 17.63
N GLY A 120 9.97 8.26 18.80
CA GLY A 120 9.69 9.49 19.56
C GLY A 120 8.58 10.38 19.00
N GLN A 121 7.92 10.01 17.91
CA GLN A 121 6.77 10.75 17.39
C GLN A 121 5.47 10.40 18.14
N ASP A 122 4.58 11.38 18.29
CA ASP A 122 3.24 11.16 18.84
C ASP A 122 2.40 10.28 17.90
N PRO A 123 1.91 9.10 18.34
CA PRO A 123 1.07 8.22 17.53
C PRO A 123 -0.19 8.89 16.99
N LYS A 124 -0.72 9.92 17.66
CA LYS A 124 -1.93 10.64 17.23
C LYS A 124 -1.65 11.74 16.21
N LYS A 125 -0.38 12.06 15.94
CA LYS A 125 0.00 13.08 14.96
C LYS A 125 -0.51 12.68 13.58
N VAL A 126 -1.32 13.55 12.99
CA VAL A 126 -1.77 13.39 11.60
C VAL A 126 -0.59 13.63 10.67
N ILE A 127 -0.37 12.69 9.74
CA ILE A 127 0.70 12.73 8.74
C ILE A 127 0.16 12.89 7.32
N ALA A 128 -1.11 12.58 7.09
CA ALA A 128 -1.80 12.87 5.84
C ALA A 128 -3.32 12.89 6.02
N THR A 129 -4.02 13.48 5.06
CA THR A 129 -5.48 13.41 4.98
C THR A 129 -5.87 12.74 3.67
N LEU A 130 -6.74 11.74 3.75
CA LEU A 130 -7.37 11.13 2.58
C LEU A 130 -8.77 11.70 2.42
N VAL A 131 -9.08 12.21 1.24
CA VAL A 131 -10.42 12.71 0.90
C VAL A 131 -10.96 11.85 -0.22
N LYS A 132 -12.01 11.10 0.08
CA LYS A 132 -12.78 10.35 -0.89
C LYS A 132 -14.01 11.18 -1.25
N CYS A 133 -14.24 11.44 -2.52
CA CYS A 133 -15.39 12.24 -2.95
C CYS A 133 -15.84 11.86 -4.37
N GLU A 134 -17.07 12.26 -4.70
CA GLU A 134 -17.56 12.34 -6.07
C GLU A 134 -17.42 13.78 -6.55
N MET A 135 -16.84 13.94 -7.73
CA MET A 135 -16.65 15.23 -8.38
C MET A 135 -17.52 15.27 -9.62
N THR A 136 -18.37 16.27 -9.70
CA THR A 136 -19.11 16.60 -10.91
C THR A 136 -18.52 17.88 -11.49
N SER A 137 -17.88 17.80 -12.65
CA SER A 137 -17.39 18.99 -13.33
C SER A 137 -18.51 19.66 -14.12
N LEU A 138 -18.51 20.99 -14.11
CA LEU A 138 -19.41 21.80 -14.93
C LEU A 138 -19.05 21.63 -16.42
N ILE A 139 -19.85 20.79 -17.07
CA ILE A 139 -20.38 20.91 -18.43
C ILE A 139 -19.41 21.49 -19.47
N ASN A 140 -18.96 20.64 -20.41
CA ASN A 140 -18.53 21.13 -21.72
C ASN A 140 -19.66 22.04 -22.27
N PRO A 141 -19.40 23.35 -22.52
CA PRO A 141 -20.45 24.31 -22.87
C PRO A 141 -21.21 23.94 -24.14
N VAL A 142 -20.63 23.08 -24.98
CA VAL A 142 -21.24 22.58 -26.22
C VAL A 142 -22.13 21.36 -25.97
N LEU A 143 -21.78 20.47 -25.04
CA LEU A 143 -22.41 19.15 -24.90
C LEU A 143 -23.41 19.04 -23.73
N LYS A 144 -23.46 20.00 -22.79
CA LYS A 144 -24.38 19.98 -21.63
C LYS A 144 -24.36 18.70 -20.76
N ALA A 145 -23.37 17.83 -20.95
CA ALA A 145 -23.24 16.58 -20.21
C ALA A 145 -22.43 16.80 -18.93
N LYS A 146 -23.04 16.55 -17.77
CA LYS A 146 -22.34 16.46 -16.49
C LYS A 146 -21.55 15.15 -16.46
N GLN A 147 -20.27 15.21 -16.11
CA GLN A 147 -19.46 14.02 -15.83
C GLN A 147 -19.22 13.95 -14.34
N THR A 148 -19.68 12.85 -13.73
CA THR A 148 -19.38 12.55 -12.32
C THR A 148 -18.28 11.50 -12.27
N LYS A 149 -17.24 11.77 -11.49
CA LYS A 149 -16.12 10.86 -11.27
C LYS A 149 -15.85 10.74 -9.77
N GLU A 150 -15.74 9.52 -9.28
CA GLU A 150 -15.22 9.25 -7.94
C GLU A 150 -13.70 9.43 -7.92
N GLY A 151 -13.18 10.01 -6.85
CA GLY A 151 -11.74 10.17 -6.65
C GLY A 151 -11.35 10.00 -5.19
N VAL A 152 -10.12 9.51 -4.98
CA VAL A 152 -9.47 9.53 -3.66
C VAL A 152 -8.22 10.38 -3.74
N PHE A 153 -8.16 11.43 -2.92
CA PHE A 153 -7.10 12.42 -2.92
C PHE A 153 -6.27 12.33 -1.65
N LEU A 154 -4.95 12.44 -1.83
CA LEU A 154 -3.99 12.55 -0.74
C LEU A 154 -3.66 14.02 -0.52
N LEU A 155 -3.96 14.51 0.66
CA LEU A 155 -3.70 15.88 1.08
C LEU A 155 -2.68 15.91 2.23
N THR A 156 -2.08 17.07 2.43
CA THR A 156 -1.29 17.38 3.63
C THR A 156 -2.15 17.25 4.91
N PRO A 157 -1.52 17.10 6.10
CA PRO A 157 -2.24 16.97 7.38
C PRO A 157 -3.27 18.07 7.64
N ASP A 158 -2.93 19.30 7.24
CA ASP A 158 -3.72 20.53 7.38
C ASP A 158 -4.68 20.78 6.21
N GLU A 159 -4.73 19.84 5.23
CA GLU A 159 -5.63 19.86 4.07
C GLU A 159 -5.39 21.01 3.08
N THR A 160 -4.35 21.81 3.25
CA THR A 160 -4.11 23.01 2.44
C THR A 160 -3.56 22.67 1.05
N VAL A 161 -2.91 21.51 0.90
CA VAL A 161 -2.33 21.06 -0.36
C VAL A 161 -2.78 19.64 -0.69
N CYS A 162 -3.38 19.48 -1.87
CA CYS A 162 -3.61 18.17 -2.48
C CYS A 162 -2.35 17.73 -3.22
N ILE A 163 -1.73 16.65 -2.74
CA ILE A 163 -0.46 16.11 -3.22
C ILE A 163 -0.69 15.31 -4.50
N ARG A 164 -1.70 14.43 -4.50
CA ARG A 164 -2.05 13.60 -5.67
C ARG A 164 -3.44 12.96 -5.55
N GLN A 165 -3.99 12.56 -6.69
CA GLN A 165 -5.04 11.55 -6.77
C GLN A 165 -4.43 10.14 -6.65
N ILE A 166 -4.95 9.29 -5.76
CA ILE A 166 -4.51 7.90 -5.56
C ILE A 166 -5.35 6.92 -6.40
N LYS A 167 -6.63 7.24 -6.62
CA LYS A 167 -7.59 6.45 -7.40
C LYS A 167 -8.50 7.37 -8.19
#